data_AF-A0EDK0-F1
#
_entry.id   AF-A0EDK0-F1
#
_cell.length_a   1.000
_cell.length_b   1.000
_cell.length_c   1.000
_cell.angle_alpha   90.00
_cell.angle_beta   90.00
_cell.angle_gamma   90.00
#
_symmetry.space_group_name_H-M   'P 1'
#
loop_
_entity.id
_entity.type
_entity.pdbx_description
1 polymer ?
#
loop_
_entity_poly.entity_id
_entity_poly.type
_entity_poly.pdbx_seq_one_letter_code
_entity_poly.pdbx_strand_id
1 'polypeptide(L)'
;MSIYLLMPFLFAENNSGFAPMLNMFIIEFFFALILYNFIDNPRYGGRVRIMAFSAAALTIANGSLYIFKNNFLYVGLFIIKISTRGLFSTIGLLCCETYPLYLRSQGSGLVQAIGKIGAIPSPYFLFPLFFIDPYLPFGLMCILSTVILTVTCFFNQDKTQKHLEMLKEE
;
A
#
# COMPACT_ATOMS: atom_id res chain seq x y z
N MET A 1 5.11 3.00 3.57
CA MET A 1 6.02 2.53 4.64
C MET A 1 6.54 3.66 5.52
N SER A 2 6.77 4.85 4.99
CA SER A 2 7.41 5.98 5.69
C SER A 2 6.62 6.59 6.86
N ILE A 3 5.27 6.56 6.83
CA ILE A 3 4.44 6.97 7.98
C ILE A 3 4.80 6.19 9.26
N TYR A 4 5.25 4.94 9.14
CA TYR A 4 5.61 4.13 10.29
C TYR A 4 6.88 4.59 10.99
N LEU A 5 7.71 5.42 10.34
CA LEU A 5 8.83 6.10 10.99
C LEU A 5 8.34 7.10 12.04
N LEU A 6 7.12 7.64 11.86
CA LEU A 6 6.48 8.56 12.80
C LEU A 6 5.69 7.82 13.90
N MET A 7 5.51 6.50 13.77
CA MET A 7 4.70 5.70 14.69
C MET A 7 5.17 5.74 16.16
N PRO A 8 6.48 5.67 16.48
CA PRO A 8 6.96 5.84 17.86
C PRO A 8 6.57 7.20 18.46
N PHE A 9 6.55 8.25 17.63
CA PHE A 9 6.25 9.62 18.06
C PHE A 9 4.74 9.86 18.18
N LEU A 10 3.94 9.25 17.31
CA LEU A 10 2.48 9.32 17.35
C LEU A 10 1.87 8.60 18.55
N PHE A 11 2.50 7.52 19.02
CA PHE A 11 2.06 6.77 20.21
C PHE A 11 2.73 7.22 21.50
N ALA A 12 3.60 8.24 21.47
CA ALA A 12 4.34 8.72 22.65
C ALA A 12 3.42 9.08 23.83
N GLU A 13 2.21 9.58 23.56
CA GLU A 13 1.23 9.97 24.58
C GLU A 13 0.28 8.84 25.01
N ASN A 14 0.08 7.79 24.19
CA ASN A 14 -0.84 6.68 24.46
C ASN A 14 -0.34 5.40 23.78
N ASN A 15 0.21 4.45 24.53
CA ASN A 15 0.67 3.13 24.04
C ASN A 15 1.90 3.12 23.11
N SER A 16 2.97 3.82 23.47
CA SER A 16 4.31 3.75 22.82
C SER A 16 5.08 2.43 23.06
N GLY A 17 4.38 1.36 23.46
CA GLY A 17 5.01 0.08 23.78
C GLY A 17 5.42 -0.72 22.54
N PHE A 18 6.38 -1.63 22.72
CA PHE A 18 6.74 -2.63 21.72
C PHE A 18 5.55 -3.56 21.36
N ALA A 19 4.67 -3.84 22.31
CA ALA A 19 3.53 -4.76 22.15
C ALA A 19 2.52 -4.35 21.06
N PRO A 20 1.97 -3.11 21.02
CA PRO A 20 1.07 -2.70 19.95
C PRO A 20 1.72 -2.73 18.56
N MET A 21 3.02 -2.41 18.45
CA MET A 21 3.75 -2.56 17.19
C MET A 21 3.86 -4.02 16.77
N LEU A 22 4.25 -4.90 17.69
CA LEU A 22 4.36 -6.34 17.44
C LEU A 22 3.02 -6.92 16.99
N ASN A 23 1.92 -6.55 17.66
CA ASN A 23 0.57 -6.98 17.29
C ASN A 23 0.20 -6.58 15.86
N MET A 24 0.54 -5.35 15.43
CA MET A 24 0.29 -4.93 14.05
C MET A 24 1.09 -5.76 13.04
N PHE A 25 2.34 -6.12 13.35
CA PHE A 25 3.17 -6.96 12.45
C PHE A 25 2.69 -8.42 12.40
N ILE A 26 2.28 -9.01 13.52
CA ILE A 26 1.74 -10.38 13.54
C ILE A 26 0.49 -10.45 12.67
N ILE A 27 -0.43 -9.50 12.81
CA ILE A 27 -1.66 -9.50 12.02
C ILE A 27 -1.36 -9.21 10.54
N GLU A 28 -0.42 -8.32 10.23
CA GLU A 28 0.05 -8.10 8.85
C GLU A 28 0.54 -9.41 8.21
N PHE A 29 1.28 -10.23 8.97
CA PHE A 29 1.77 -11.52 8.49
C PHE A 29 0.63 -12.49 8.15
N PHE A 30 -0.37 -12.63 9.03
CA PHE A 30 -1.54 -13.46 8.75
C PHE A 30 -2.35 -12.93 7.58
N PHE A 31 -2.53 -11.61 7.49
CA PHE A 31 -3.21 -10.98 6.36
C PHE A 31 -2.47 -11.27 5.05
N ALA A 32 -1.14 -11.24 5.03
CA ALA A 32 -0.35 -11.56 3.84
C ALA A 32 -0.56 -13.01 3.37
N LEU A 33 -0.68 -13.97 4.30
CA LEU A 33 -0.99 -15.37 3.97
C LEU A 33 -2.40 -15.52 3.37
N ILE A 34 -3.38 -14.82 3.95
CA ILE A 34 -4.75 -14.81 3.43
C ILE A 34 -4.76 -14.20 2.03
N LEU A 35 -4.14 -13.02 1.86
CA LEU A 35 -4.06 -12.30 0.60
C LEU A 35 -3.47 -13.16 -0.53
N TYR A 36 -2.44 -13.95 -0.23
CA TYR A 36 -1.82 -14.86 -1.20
C TYR A 36 -2.82 -15.87 -1.79
N ASN A 37 -3.72 -16.43 -0.96
CA ASN A 37 -4.74 -17.36 -1.43
C ASN A 37 -5.84 -16.68 -2.26
N PHE A 38 -6.08 -15.38 -2.07
CA PHE A 38 -7.13 -14.63 -2.80
C PHE A 38 -6.62 -13.95 -4.07
N ILE A 39 -5.34 -13.63 -4.17
CA ILE A 39 -4.75 -12.87 -5.29
C ILE A 39 -4.98 -13.55 -6.63
N ASP A 40 -4.83 -14.88 -6.70
CA ASP A 40 -4.93 -15.64 -7.94
C ASP A 40 -6.34 -16.14 -8.25
N ASN A 41 -7.33 -15.88 -7.39
CA ASN A 41 -8.69 -16.34 -7.63
C ASN A 41 -9.42 -15.41 -8.62
N PRO A 42 -9.82 -15.85 -9.82
CA PRO A 42 -10.44 -14.99 -10.83
C PRO A 42 -11.88 -14.58 -10.50
N ARG A 43 -12.55 -15.31 -9.59
CA ARG A 43 -13.98 -15.13 -9.27
C ARG A 43 -14.20 -14.09 -8.18
N TYR A 44 -13.40 -14.19 -7.11
CA TYR A 44 -13.48 -13.32 -5.92
C TYR A 44 -12.28 -12.38 -5.77
N GLY A 45 -11.18 -12.69 -6.43
CA GLY A 45 -9.95 -11.92 -6.44
C GLY A 45 -9.73 -11.21 -7.77
N GLY A 46 -8.46 -11.01 -8.10
CA GLY A 46 -8.02 -10.20 -9.23
C GLY A 46 -7.13 -9.06 -8.74
N ARG A 47 -5.95 -8.94 -9.32
CA ARG A 47 -4.88 -8.05 -8.84
C ARG A 47 -5.32 -6.59 -8.86
N VAL A 48 -5.98 -6.17 -9.93
CA VAL A 48 -6.51 -4.80 -10.07
C VAL A 48 -7.61 -4.51 -9.05
N ARG A 49 -8.51 -5.47 -8.80
CA ARG A 49 -9.58 -5.32 -7.79
C ARG A 49 -9.02 -5.20 -6.38
N ILE A 50 -8.06 -6.06 -6.02
CA ILE A 50 -7.41 -6.01 -4.71
C ILE A 50 -6.63 -4.71 -4.54
N MET A 51 -5.96 -4.22 -5.59
CA MET A 51 -5.34 -2.89 -5.59
C MET A 51 -6.36 -1.78 -5.35
N ALA A 52 -7.51 -1.81 -6.04
CA ALA A 52 -8.55 -0.79 -5.89
C ALA A 52 -9.13 -0.78 -4.47
N PHE A 53 -9.48 -1.95 -3.92
CA PHE A 53 -9.97 -2.06 -2.53
C PHE A 53 -8.94 -1.60 -1.51
N SER A 54 -7.67 -1.98 -1.70
CA SER A 54 -6.58 -1.57 -0.82
C SER A 54 -6.31 -0.06 -0.92
N ALA A 55 -6.38 0.54 -2.11
CA ALA A 55 -6.25 1.97 -2.30
C ALA A 55 -7.41 2.74 -1.66
N ALA A 56 -8.65 2.26 -1.83
CA ALA A 56 -9.82 2.86 -1.20
C ALA A 56 -9.75 2.80 0.33
N ALA A 57 -9.40 1.64 0.91
CA ALA A 57 -9.20 1.49 2.34
C ALA A 57 -8.09 2.40 2.86
N LEU A 58 -6.99 2.55 2.10
CA LEU A 58 -5.90 3.47 2.42
C LEU A 58 -6.36 4.93 2.44
N THR A 59 -7.18 5.36 1.47
CA THR A 59 -7.74 6.71 1.42
C THR A 59 -8.67 6.98 2.60
N ILE A 60 -9.61 6.07 2.87
CA ILE A 60 -10.56 6.21 3.97
C ILE A 60 -9.80 6.27 5.32
N ALA A 61 -8.82 5.38 5.52
CA ALA A 61 -8.06 5.36 6.76
C ALA A 61 -7.24 6.64 6.97
N ASN A 62 -6.50 7.11 5.97
CA ASN A 62 -5.73 8.35 6.08
C ASN A 62 -6.64 9.58 6.27
N GLY A 63 -7.76 9.66 5.55
CA GLY A 63 -8.75 10.72 5.73
C GLY A 63 -9.39 10.70 7.11
N SER A 64 -9.73 9.52 7.63
CA SER A 64 -10.29 9.37 8.98
C SER A 64 -9.30 9.78 10.07
N LEU A 65 -8.01 9.47 9.91
CA LEU A 65 -6.96 9.90 10.85
C LEU A 65 -6.72 11.40 10.82
N TYR A 66 -6.84 12.01 9.65
CA TYR A 66 -6.72 13.46 9.52
C TYR A 66 -7.88 14.20 10.21
N ILE A 67 -9.11 13.70 10.08
CA ILE A 67 -10.32 14.34 10.64
C ILE A 67 -10.50 14.02 12.13
N PHE A 68 -10.47 12.73 12.50
CA PHE A 68 -10.82 12.26 13.84
C PHE A 68 -9.62 12.07 14.77
N LYS A 69 -8.40 12.23 14.24
CA LYS A 69 -7.16 12.30 15.02
C LYS A 69 -7.00 11.12 15.99
N ASN A 70 -6.84 11.39 17.29
CA ASN A 70 -6.47 10.40 18.30
C ASN A 70 -7.52 9.30 18.53
N ASN A 71 -8.80 9.59 18.29
CA ASN A 71 -9.89 8.64 18.57
C ASN A 71 -9.80 7.35 17.75
N PHE A 72 -9.18 7.41 16.56
CA PHE A 72 -9.04 6.27 15.66
C PHE A 72 -7.58 5.96 15.31
N LEU A 73 -6.61 6.49 16.06
CA LEU A 73 -5.19 6.37 15.71
C LEU A 73 -4.75 4.93 15.50
N TYR A 74 -5.04 4.05 16.46
CA TYR A 74 -4.64 2.65 16.39
C TYR A 74 -5.31 1.90 15.24
N VAL A 75 -6.64 2.04 15.09
CA VAL A 75 -7.43 1.37 14.07
C VAL A 75 -7.08 1.89 12.67
N GLY A 76 -6.89 3.21 12.51
CA GLY A 76 -6.49 3.81 11.26
C GLY A 76 -5.11 3.36 10.82
N LEU A 77 -4.12 3.36 11.72
CA LEU A 77 -2.78 2.84 11.43
C LEU A 77 -2.81 1.35 11.07
N PHE A 78 -3.64 0.57 11.75
CA PHE A 78 -3.84 -0.83 11.43
C PHE A 78 -4.39 -1.05 10.01
N ILE A 79 -5.43 -0.31 9.61
CA ILE A 79 -6.01 -0.39 8.25
C ILE A 79 -4.98 0.06 7.20
N ILE A 80 -4.21 1.12 7.50
CA ILE A 80 -3.11 1.58 6.63
C ILE A 80 -2.10 0.45 6.44
N LYS A 81 -1.75 -0.30 7.49
CA LYS A 81 -0.75 -1.39 7.44
C LYS A 81 -1.20 -2.46 6.45
N ILE A 82 -2.39 -3.00 6.68
CA ILE A 82 -3.00 -4.04 5.86
C ILE A 82 -3.16 -3.58 4.41
N SER A 83 -3.67 -2.36 4.21
CA SER A 83 -3.87 -1.80 2.86
C SER A 83 -2.55 -1.62 2.10
N THR A 84 -1.51 -1.12 2.76
CA THR A 84 -0.19 -0.99 2.12
C THR A 84 0.45 -2.34 1.81
N ARG A 85 0.22 -3.36 2.64
CA ARG A 85 0.68 -4.74 2.36
C ARG A 85 -0.03 -5.33 1.15
N GLY A 86 -1.35 -5.12 1.05
CA GLY A 86 -2.16 -5.50 -0.11
C GLY A 86 -1.60 -4.90 -1.40
N LEU A 87 -1.49 -3.57 -1.44
CA LEU A 87 -0.95 -2.83 -2.59
C LEU A 87 0.44 -3.30 -3.02
N PHE A 88 1.37 -3.44 -2.07
CA PHE A 88 2.76 -3.81 -2.39
C PHE A 88 2.85 -5.24 -2.93
N SER A 89 2.05 -6.16 -2.38
CA SER A 89 2.03 -7.56 -2.83
C SER A 89 1.43 -7.70 -4.22
N THR A 90 0.40 -6.91 -4.55
CA THR A 90 -0.26 -6.98 -5.86
C THR A 90 0.49 -6.24 -6.96
N ILE A 91 1.08 -5.08 -6.69
CA ILE A 91 1.72 -4.25 -7.73
C ILE A 91 2.98 -4.93 -8.30
N GLY A 92 3.73 -5.63 -7.44
CA GLY A 92 4.89 -6.41 -7.88
C GLY A 92 4.49 -7.52 -8.85
N LEU A 93 3.42 -8.25 -8.54
CA LEU A 93 2.88 -9.31 -9.41
C LEU A 93 2.32 -8.74 -10.71
N LEU A 94 1.56 -7.65 -10.63
CA LEU A 94 0.99 -6.97 -11.80
C LEU A 94 2.08 -6.61 -12.81
N CYS A 95 3.18 -6.02 -12.34
CA CYS A 95 4.28 -5.64 -13.21
C CYS A 95 5.03 -6.85 -13.77
N CYS A 96 5.21 -7.92 -12.98
CA CYS A 96 5.79 -9.16 -13.51
C CYS A 96 4.94 -9.77 -14.64
N GLU A 97 3.61 -9.67 -14.55
CA GLU A 97 2.72 -10.27 -15.54
C GLU A 97 2.39 -9.37 -16.73
N THR A 98 2.63 -8.07 -16.60
CA THR A 98 2.44 -7.13 -17.71
C THR A 98 3.51 -7.30 -18.80
N TYR A 99 4.72 -7.73 -18.41
CA TYR A 99 5.85 -7.92 -19.33
C TYR A 99 5.99 -9.37 -19.80
N PRO A 100 6.51 -9.60 -21.03
CA PRO A 100 6.87 -10.93 -21.50
C PRO A 100 8.00 -11.52 -20.66
N LEU A 101 8.14 -12.86 -20.70
CA LEU A 101 8.97 -13.63 -19.77
C LEU A 101 10.42 -13.10 -19.65
N TYR A 102 11.02 -12.68 -20.77
CA TYR A 102 12.39 -12.18 -20.84
C TYR A 102 12.58 -10.76 -20.26
N LEU A 103 11.52 -9.96 -20.12
CA LEU A 103 11.57 -8.61 -19.53
C LEU A 103 11.03 -8.53 -18.10
N ARG A 104 10.46 -9.61 -17.55
CA ARG A 104 9.84 -9.58 -16.21
C ARG A 104 10.77 -9.12 -15.10
N SER A 105 12.01 -9.59 -15.12
CA SER A 105 13.02 -9.20 -14.14
C SER A 105 13.30 -7.69 -14.20
N GLN A 106 13.35 -7.12 -15.40
CA GLN A 106 13.52 -5.68 -15.61
C GLN A 106 12.31 -4.89 -15.09
N GLY A 107 11.09 -5.35 -15.40
CA GLY A 107 9.84 -4.73 -14.91
C GLY A 107 9.74 -4.72 -13.39
N SER A 108 10.03 -5.85 -12.74
CA SER A 108 10.09 -5.94 -11.28
C SER A 108 11.18 -5.02 -10.70
N GLY A 109 12.36 -4.98 -11.33
CA GLY A 109 13.44 -4.10 -10.93
C GLY A 109 13.05 -2.62 -10.99
N LEU A 110 12.39 -2.18 -12.06
CA LEU A 110 11.90 -0.81 -12.23
C LEU A 110 10.88 -0.42 -11.16
N VAL A 111 9.91 -1.28 -10.84
CA VAL A 111 8.93 -1.02 -9.77
C VAL A 111 9.62 -0.81 -8.44
N GLN A 112 10.56 -1.68 -8.09
CA GLN A 112 11.32 -1.57 -6.84
C GLN A 112 12.18 -0.31 -6.81
N ALA A 113 12.81 0.06 -7.94
CA ALA A 113 13.58 1.28 -8.07
C ALA A 113 12.70 2.53 -7.87
N ILE A 114 11.56 2.61 -8.55
CA ILE A 114 10.59 3.71 -8.40
C ILE A 114 10.09 3.81 -6.95
N GLY A 115 9.76 2.67 -6.33
CA GLY A 115 9.35 2.62 -4.93
C GLY A 115 10.42 3.19 -3.99
N LYS A 116 11.70 2.89 -4.25
CA LYS A 116 12.83 3.44 -3.47
C LYS A 116 13.03 4.93 -3.74
N ILE A 117 12.92 5.38 -4.99
CA ILE A 117 13.01 6.81 -5.35
C ILE A 117 11.94 7.63 -4.63
N GLY A 118 10.72 7.09 -4.45
CA GLY A 118 9.69 7.74 -3.64
C GLY A 118 9.94 7.65 -2.13
N ALA A 119 10.48 6.52 -1.65
CA ALA A 119 10.69 6.28 -0.23
C ALA A 119 11.88 7.06 0.37
N ILE A 120 13.00 7.17 -0.35
CA ILE A 120 14.22 7.86 0.14
C ILE A 120 13.98 9.32 0.54
N PRO A 121 13.34 10.17 -0.28
CA PRO A 121 13.11 11.57 0.08
C PRO A 121 11.95 11.74 1.06
N SER A 122 11.08 10.73 1.23
CA SER A 122 9.86 10.86 2.02
C SER A 122 10.05 11.35 3.46
N PRO A 123 11.10 10.99 4.22
CA PRO A 123 11.29 11.51 5.58
C PRO A 123 11.53 13.03 5.59
N TYR A 124 12.21 13.57 4.58
CA TYR A 124 12.49 15.01 4.47
C TYR A 124 11.23 15.85 4.27
N PHE A 125 10.15 15.25 3.77
CA PHE A 125 8.84 15.89 3.70
C PHE A 125 8.01 15.59 4.94
N LEU A 126 7.97 14.33 5.40
CA LEU A 126 7.07 13.91 6.47
C LEU A 126 7.47 14.47 7.85
N PHE A 127 8.75 14.57 8.18
CA PHE A 127 9.19 15.10 9.48
C PHE A 127 8.84 16.58 9.66
N PRO A 128 9.16 17.50 8.72
CA PRO A 128 8.73 18.90 8.84
C PRO A 128 7.21 19.06 8.96
N LEU A 129 6.44 18.28 8.19
CA LEU A 129 4.98 18.28 8.30
C LEU A 129 4.51 17.86 9.69
N PHE A 130 5.11 16.81 10.25
CA PHE A 130 4.79 16.32 11.59
C PHE A 130 5.09 17.35 12.69
N PHE A 131 6.16 18.12 12.57
CA PHE A 131 6.49 19.19 13.52
C PHE A 131 5.47 20.35 13.50
N ILE A 132 4.82 20.60 12.36
CA ILE A 132 3.77 21.63 12.25
C ILE A 132 2.45 21.10 12.84
N ASP A 133 2.01 19.92 12.38
CA ASP A 133 0.85 19.21 12.92
C ASP A 133 1.09 17.70 12.79
N PRO A 134 1.05 16.92 13.88
CA PRO A 134 1.23 15.47 13.87
C PRO A 134 0.32 14.72 12.88
N TYR A 135 -0.82 15.30 12.52
CA TYR A 135 -1.82 14.69 11.65
C TYR A 135 -1.72 15.13 10.18
N LEU A 136 -0.98 16.20 9.86
CA LEU A 136 -0.77 16.66 8.48
C LEU A 136 -0.19 15.59 7.55
N PRO A 137 0.76 14.74 8.00
CA PRO A 137 1.28 13.62 7.20
C PRO A 137 0.19 12.68 6.68
N PHE A 138 -0.88 12.44 7.45
CA PHE A 138 -2.01 11.61 7.01
C PHE A 138 -2.83 12.32 5.93
N GLY A 139 -2.99 13.64 6.01
CA GLY A 139 -3.63 14.44 4.96
C GLY A 139 -2.90 14.34 3.62
N LEU A 140 -1.56 14.51 3.63
CA LEU A 140 -0.73 14.34 2.43
C LEU A 140 -0.87 12.92 1.84
N MET A 141 -0.85 11.91 2.70
CA MET A 141 -0.95 10.52 2.28
C MET A 141 -2.37 10.14 1.81
N CYS A 142 -3.39 10.82 2.32
CA CYS A 142 -4.76 10.75 1.78
C CYS A 142 -4.77 11.23 0.32
N ILE A 143 -4.19 12.40 0.02
CA ILE A 143 -4.11 12.93 -1.35
C ILE A 143 -3.37 11.94 -2.26
N LEU A 144 -2.19 11.46 -1.86
CA LEU A 144 -1.45 10.48 -2.66
C LEU A 144 -2.24 9.18 -2.89
N SER A 145 -2.94 8.68 -1.87
CA SER A 145 -3.79 7.49 -2.01
C SER A 145 -4.98 7.70 -2.94
N THR A 146 -5.57 8.91 -2.98
CA THR A 146 -6.63 9.23 -3.95
C THR A 146 -6.12 9.20 -5.38
N VAL A 147 -4.89 9.66 -5.63
CA VAL A 147 -4.25 9.56 -6.95
C VAL A 147 -4.07 8.09 -7.34
N ILE A 148 -3.56 7.25 -6.43
CA ILE A 148 -3.41 5.80 -6.66
C ILE A 148 -4.77 5.16 -6.98
N LEU A 149 -5.81 5.46 -6.20
CA LEU A 149 -7.15 4.93 -6.43
C LEU A 149 -7.69 5.34 -7.79
N THR A 150 -7.56 6.63 -8.14
CA THR A 150 -8.01 7.17 -9.42
C THR A 150 -7.32 6.46 -10.58
N VAL A 151 -5.98 6.38 -10.56
CA VAL A 151 -5.19 5.66 -11.58
C VAL A 151 -5.62 4.19 -11.67
N THR A 152 -5.84 3.53 -10.54
CA THR A 152 -6.26 2.11 -10.51
C THR A 152 -7.65 1.91 -11.11
N CYS A 153 -8.60 2.81 -10.84
CA CYS A 153 -9.95 2.74 -11.41
C CYS A 153 -9.97 2.96 -12.93
N PHE A 154 -9.05 3.75 -13.48
CA PHE A 154 -8.93 3.97 -14.92
C PHE A 154 -8.04 2.92 -15.62
N PHE A 155 -7.39 2.02 -14.87
CA PHE A 155 -6.54 0.98 -15.42
C PHE A 155 -7.37 -0.20 -15.94
N ASN A 156 -7.85 -0.09 -17.18
CA ASN A 156 -8.68 -1.11 -17.83
C ASN A 156 -7.88 -2.23 -18.53
N GLN A 157 -6.55 -2.16 -18.56
CA GLN A 157 -5.70 -3.15 -19.24
C GLN A 157 -5.19 -4.21 -18.26
N ASP A 158 -6.10 -5.00 -17.70
CA ASP A 158 -5.69 -6.18 -16.95
C ASP A 158 -5.27 -7.31 -17.91
N LYS A 159 -3.97 -7.36 -18.21
CA LYS A 159 -3.34 -8.48 -18.93
C LYS A 159 -2.99 -9.65 -18.01
N THR A 160 -3.23 -9.51 -16.71
CA THR A 160 -2.83 -10.50 -15.73
C THR A 160 -3.77 -11.71 -15.74
N GLN A 161 -3.29 -12.86 -15.27
CA GLN A 161 -4.02 -14.15 -15.28
C GLN A 161 -4.30 -14.78 -16.66
N LYS A 162 -3.83 -14.20 -17.76
CA LYS A 162 -3.88 -14.83 -19.10
C LYS A 162 -2.62 -15.68 -19.33
N HIS A 163 -2.76 -16.81 -20.05
CA HIS A 163 -1.61 -17.63 -20.43
C HIS A 163 -0.67 -16.81 -21.34
N LEU A 164 0.57 -16.63 -20.89
CA LEU A 164 1.51 -15.64 -21.42
C LEU A 164 2.20 -16.06 -22.73
N GLU A 165 1.92 -17.24 -23.26
CA GLU A 165 2.61 -17.82 -24.42
C GLU A 165 1.82 -17.75 -25.74
N MET A 166 0.59 -17.22 -25.77
CA MET A 166 -0.16 -17.06 -27.03
C MET A 166 0.06 -15.72 -27.75
N LEU A 167 0.84 -14.79 -27.20
CA LEU A 167 1.16 -13.50 -27.85
C LEU A 167 2.38 -13.62 -28.78
N LYS A 168 2.46 -14.70 -29.57
CA LYS A 168 3.47 -14.85 -30.63
C LYS A 168 2.94 -14.39 -32.00
N GLU A 169 1.70 -13.89 -32.09
CA GLU A 169 1.01 -13.62 -33.36
C GLU A 169 0.31 -12.24 -33.45
N GLU A 170 0.83 -11.20 -32.79
CA GLU A 170 0.51 -9.80 -33.16
C GLU A 170 1.78 -8.99 -33.44
#